data_AF-A0A3R7CSG1-F1
#
_entry.id   AF-A0A3R7CSG1-F1
#
_cell.length_a   1.000
_cell.length_b   1.000
_cell.length_c   1.000
_cell.angle_alpha   90.00
_cell.angle_beta   90.00
_cell.angle_gamma   90.00
#
_symmetry.space_group_name_H-M   'P 1'
#
loop_
_entity.id
_entity.type
_entity.pdbx_description
1 polymer ?
#
loop_
_entity_poly.entity_id
_entity_poly.type
_entity_poly.pdbx_seq_one_letter_code
_entity_poly.pdbx_strand_id
1 'polypeptide(L)' 'MVVTWQFAGALSDLSVTTLYEIMQLRAKVFIVEQACVYLDLDGYDKACVHVIGTSATGGDAKIVAYAR' A
#
# COMPACT_ATOMS: atom_id res chain seq x y z
N MET A 1 -7.09 -10.22 14.88
CA MET A 1 -7.14 -9.59 13.55
C MET A 1 -6.56 -10.57 12.54
N VAL A 2 -7.33 -10.97 11.54
CA VAL A 2 -6.84 -11.85 10.47
C VAL A 2 -6.42 -10.97 9.30
N VAL A 3 -5.23 -11.23 8.76
CA VAL A 3 -4.70 -10.52 7.59
C VAL A 3 -4.68 -11.47 6.41
N THR A 4 -5.31 -11.07 5.32
CA THR A 4 -5.27 -11.77 4.03
C THR A 4 -4.24 -11.11 3.15
N TRP A 5 -3.33 -11.91 2.60
CA TRP A 5 -2.22 -11.43 1.78
C TRP A 5 -2.49 -11.63 0.30
N GLN A 6 -2.11 -10.61 -0.48
CA GLN A 6 -2.21 -10.59 -1.94
C GLN A 6 -0.90 -10.06 -2.53
N PHE A 7 -0.61 -10.48 -3.76
CA PHE A 7 0.59 -10.10 -4.50
C PHE A 7 0.17 -9.57 -5.87
N ALA A 8 0.70 -8.40 -6.24
CA ALA A 8 0.64 -7.88 -7.60
C ALA A 8 2.05 -7.86 -8.18
N GLY A 9 2.23 -8.38 -9.40
CA GLY A 9 3.54 -8.54 -10.03
C GLY A 9 4.08 -7.25 -10.63
N ALA A 10 3.19 -6.31 -10.95
CA ALA A 10 3.51 -4.97 -11.41
C ALA A 10 2.45 -3.94 -10.97
N LEU A 11 2.77 -2.66 -11.09
CA LEU A 11 1.85 -1.56 -10.79
C LEU A 11 0.54 -1.63 -11.58
N SER A 12 0.60 -2.13 -12.82
CA SER A 12 -0.55 -2.29 -13.72
C SER A 12 -1.56 -3.33 -13.26
N ASP A 13 -1.18 -4.23 -12.35
CA ASP A 13 -2.07 -5.24 -11.80
C ASP A 13 -2.97 -4.68 -10.69
N LEU A 14 -2.67 -3.46 -10.23
CA LEU A 14 -3.44 -2.77 -9.20
C LEU A 14 -4.56 -1.95 -9.82
N SER A 15 -5.74 -2.01 -9.20
CA SER A 15 -6.78 -1.03 -9.48
C SER A 15 -6.31 0.37 -9.04
N VAL A 16 -6.82 1.42 -9.70
CA VAL A 16 -6.52 2.82 -9.30
C VAL A 16 -6.89 3.07 -7.85
N THR A 17 -8.00 2.49 -7.37
CA THR A 17 -8.44 2.58 -5.96
C THR A 17 -7.43 1.94 -5.02
N THR A 18 -6.99 0.71 -5.30
CA THR A 18 -5.99 -0.01 -4.49
C THR A 18 -4.67 0.74 -4.46
N LEU A 19 -4.23 1.27 -5.60
CA LEU A 19 -3.01 2.07 -5.69
C LEU A 19 -3.11 3.33 -4.82
N TYR A 20 -4.25 4.03 -4.86
CA TYR A 20 -4.47 5.21 -4.03
C TYR A 20 -4.43 4.89 -2.54
N GLU A 21 -5.04 3.79 -2.11
CA GLU A 21 -5.03 3.34 -0.71
C GLU A 21 -3.61 3.00 -0.23
N ILE A 22 -2.81 2.34 -1.07
CA ILE A 22 -1.39 2.05 -0.80
C ILE A 22 -0.60 3.35 -0.64
N MET A 23 -0.74 4.29 -1.57
CA MET A 23 -0.05 5.59 -1.53
C MET A 23 -0.43 6.38 -0.27
N GLN A 24 -1.72 6.38 0.09
CA GLN A 24 -2.20 7.03 1.31
C GLN A 24 -1.60 6.38 2.57
N LEU A 25 -1.55 5.04 2.63
CA LEU A 25 -0.98 4.31 3.76
C LEU A 25 0.52 4.63 3.93
N ARG A 26 1.28 4.62 2.84
CA ARG A 26 2.71 4.96 2.85
C ARG A 26 2.95 6.39 3.28
N ALA A 27 2.22 7.36 2.73
CA ALA A 27 2.35 8.76 3.12
C ALA A 27 2.03 8.97 4.61
N LYS A 28 1.00 8.28 5.12
CA LYS A 28 0.66 8.33 6.55
C LYS A 28 1.82 7.87 7.43
N VAL A 29 2.50 6.78 7.06
CA VAL A 29 3.59 6.21 7.87
C VAL A 29 4.91 6.94 7.62
N PHE A 30 5.40 6.94 6.40
CA PHE A 30 6.76 7.40 6.09
C PHE A 30 6.91 8.92 6.04
N ILE A 31 5.82 9.66 5.77
CA ILE A 31 5.88 11.13 5.71
C ILE A 31 5.32 11.75 6.99
N VAL A 32 4.08 11.41 7.36
CA VAL A 32 3.37 12.08 8.46
C VAL A 32 3.83 11.56 9.82
N GLU A 33 3.71 10.25 10.08
CA GLU A 33 4.05 9.66 11.38
C GLU A 33 5.56 9.78 11.69
N GLN A 34 6.40 9.50 10.69
CA GLN A 34 7.85 9.65 10.82
C GLN A 34 8.35 11.10 10.72
N ALA A 35 7.46 12.06 10.43
CA ALA A 35 7.81 13.47 10.22
C ALA A 35 8.97 13.67 9.23
N CYS A 36 9.03 12.86 8.18
CA CYS A 36 10.12 12.82 7.21
C CYS A 36 9.62 13.28 5.83
N VAL A 37 9.95 14.50 5.43
CA VAL A 37 9.56 15.04 4.13
C VAL A 37 10.56 14.59 3.06
N TYR A 38 10.25 13.48 2.41
CA TYR A 38 10.99 12.98 1.25
C TYR A 38 10.03 12.59 0.13
N LEU A 39 10.57 12.40 -1.08
CA LEU A 39 9.80 11.92 -2.23
C LEU A 39 9.52 10.41 -2.08
N ASP A 40 8.36 10.05 -1.53
CA ASP A 40 7.95 8.65 -1.37
C ASP A 40 7.74 7.94 -2.72
N LEU A 41 7.17 8.66 -3.71
CA LEU A 41 6.98 8.16 -5.08
C LEU A 41 8.29 8.26 -5.89
N ASP A 42 9.24 7.42 -5.52
CA ASP A 42 10.62 7.35 -6.04
C ASP A 42 10.74 6.79 -7.47
N GLY A 43 9.64 6.27 -8.04
CA GLY A 43 9.60 5.70 -9.39
C GLY A 43 9.91 4.20 -9.45
N TYR A 44 10.35 3.57 -8.35
CA TYR A 44 10.56 2.12 -8.29
C TYR A 44 9.25 1.33 -8.22
N ASP A 45 8.13 2.00 -7.90
CA ASP A 45 6.79 1.41 -7.88
C ASP A 45 6.36 0.80 -9.21
N LYS A 46 6.97 1.21 -10.32
CA LYS A 46 6.59 0.73 -11.66
C LYS A 46 7.08 -0.70 -11.94
N ALA A 47 8.14 -1.13 -11.27
CA ALA A 47 8.88 -2.36 -11.60
C ALA A 47 9.25 -3.13 -10.32
N CYS A 48 8.22 -3.54 -9.58
CA CYS A 48 8.36 -4.24 -8.32
C CYS A 48 7.16 -5.15 -8.06
N VAL A 49 7.34 -6.10 -7.13
CA VAL A 49 6.22 -6.85 -6.57
C VAL A 49 5.58 -6.00 -5.47
N HIS A 50 4.26 -5.90 -5.47
CA HIS A 50 3.50 -5.23 -4.42
C HIS A 50 2.90 -6.30 -3.51
N VAL A 51 3.34 -6.34 -2.25
CA VAL A 51 2.79 -7.22 -1.21
C VAL A 51 1.77 -6.44 -0.40
N ILE A 52 0.52 -6.90 -0.39
CA ILE A 52 -0.61 -6.17 0.17
C ILE A 52 -1.27 -7.04 1.24
N GLY A 53 -1.41 -6.52 2.45
CA GLY A 53 -2.16 -7.15 3.53
C GLY A 53 -3.46 -6.41 3.79
N THR A 54 -4.59 -7.11 3.63
CA THR A 54 -5.92 -6.58 3.93
C THR A 54 -6.51 -7.22 5.18
N SER A 55 -7.33 -6.48 5.91
CA SER A 55 -8.10 -7.01 7.03
C SER A 55 -9.55 -6.55 6.94
N ALA A 56 -10.49 -7.46 7.21
CA ALA A 56 -11.90 -7.13 7.31
C ALA A 56 -12.16 -6.51 8.69
N THR A 57 -12.45 -5.21 8.71
CA THR A 57 -12.85 -4.49 9.93
C THR A 57 -14.20 -3.83 9.69
N GLY A 58 -15.24 -4.30 10.37
CA GLY A 58 -16.58 -3.71 10.26
C GLY A 58 -17.34 -4.04 8.96
N GLY A 59 -16.94 -5.07 8.22
CA GLY A 59 -17.58 -5.52 6.98
C GLY A 59 -16.78 -5.21 5.72
N ASP A 60 -15.97 -4.14 5.75
CA ASP A 60 -15.15 -3.72 4.60
C ASP A 60 -13.69 -4.18 4.77
N ALA A 61 -13.11 -4.63 3.65
CA ALA A 61 -11.70 -4.97 3.56
C ALA A 61 -10.87 -3.69 3.44
N LYS A 62 -9.92 -3.49 4.37
CA LYS A 62 -9.03 -2.33 4.38
C LYS A 62 -7.58 -2.78 4.24
N ILE A 63 -6.78 -2.04 3.48
CA ILE A 63 -5.32 -2.23 3.45
C ILE A 63 -4.73 -1.81 4.80
N VAL A 64 -4.08 -2.76 5.46
CA VAL A 64 -3.46 -2.57 6.79
C VAL A 64 -1.95 -2.82 6.76
N ALA A 65 -1.44 -3.42 5.69
CA ALA A 65 -0.02 -3.65 5.49
C ALA A 65 0.33 -3.52 4.00
N TYR A 66 1.54 -3.01 3.73
CA TYR A 66 2.09 -2.90 2.39
C TYR A 66 3.61 -3.06 2.43
N ALA A 67 4.16 -3.78 1.46
CA ALA A 67 5.59 -3.82 1.18
C ALA A 67 5.84 -3.91 -0.33
N ARG A 68 7.04 -3.50 -0.73
CA ARG A 68 7.55 -3.52 -2.09
C ARG A 68 8.90 -4.23 -2.10
#